data_AF-A0A2D0HI09-F1
#
_entry.id   AF-A0A2D0HI09-F1
#
_cell.length_a   1.000
_cell.length_b   1.000
_cell.length_c   1.000
_cell.angle_alpha   90.00
_cell.angle_beta   90.00
_cell.angle_gamma   90.00
#
_symmetry.space_group_name_H-M   'P 1'
#
loop_
_entity.id
_entity.type
_entity.pdbx_description
1 polymer ?
#
loop_
_entity_poly.entity_id
_entity_poly.type
_entity_poly.pdbx_seq_one_letter_code
_entity_poly.pdbx_strand_id
1 'polypeptide(L)' 'MMNIALLYGEKDFHCRDIRFTLLDKNLRNTVYAPFIDELRGLRVICKIGLPTPEIITVYWHNKTKRKVRRSAHQFLNI' A
#
# COMPACT_ATOMS: atom_id res chain seq x y z
N MET A 1 4.45 -9.10 8.34
CA MET A 1 4.23 -8.03 7.35
C MET A 1 3.10 -8.34 6.36
N MET A 2 3.11 -9.50 5.70
CA MET A 2 2.09 -9.89 4.71
C MET A 2 0.65 -9.86 5.23
N ASN A 3 0.40 -10.38 6.45
CA ASN A 3 -0.93 -10.34 7.07
C ASN A 3 -1.47 -8.92 7.26
N ILE A 4 -0.60 -7.92 7.45
CA ILE A 4 -1.01 -6.52 7.57
C ILE A 4 -1.58 -6.03 6.24
N ALA A 5 -0.96 -6.38 5.12
CA ALA A 5 -1.50 -6.05 3.80
C ALA A 5 -2.83 -6.79 3.52
N LEU A 6 -2.96 -8.06 3.91
CA LEU A 6 -4.21 -8.81 3.76
C LEU A 6 -5.36 -8.24 4.59
N LEU A 7 -5.09 -7.71 5.79
CA LEU A 7 -6.09 -7.20 6.71
C LEU A 7 -6.44 -5.72 6.48
N TYR A 8 -5.45 -4.89 6.20
CA TYR A 8 -5.60 -3.43 6.14
C TYR A 8 -5.43 -2.86 4.73
N GLY A 9 -4.87 -3.61 3.80
CA GLY A 9 -4.61 -3.13 2.44
C GLY A 9 -5.89 -2.93 1.64
N GLU A 10 -5.86 -1.98 0.70
CA GLU A 10 -6.93 -1.87 -0.28
C GLU A 10 -6.90 -3.05 -1.25
N LYS A 11 -8.06 -3.64 -1.45
CA LYS A 11 -8.30 -4.78 -2.32
C LYS A 11 -8.62 -4.29 -3.73
N ASP A 12 -7.89 -4.79 -4.71
CA ASP A 12 -8.08 -4.55 -6.14
C ASP A 12 -8.05 -5.88 -6.89
N PHE A 13 -8.73 -5.96 -8.03
CA PHE A 13 -8.83 -7.17 -8.84
C PHE A 13 -8.15 -6.92 -10.19
N HIS A 14 -7.22 -7.79 -10.56
CA HIS A 14 -6.57 -7.71 -11.86
C HIS A 14 -6.58 -9.08 -12.54
N CYS A 15 -7.33 -9.19 -13.64
CA CYS A 15 -7.55 -10.44 -14.37
C CYS A 15 -8.08 -11.57 -13.46
N ARG A 16 -7.19 -12.44 -12.96
CA ARG A 16 -7.52 -13.58 -12.08
C ARG A 16 -6.87 -13.51 -10.70
N ASP A 17 -6.28 -12.37 -10.37
CA ASP A 17 -5.57 -12.16 -9.12
C ASP A 17 -6.22 -11.06 -8.28
N ILE A 18 -6.19 -11.26 -6.97
CA ILE A 18 -6.50 -10.24 -5.96
C ILE A 18 -5.20 -9.59 -5.55
N ARG A 19 -5.22 -8.27 -5.48
CA ARG A 19 -4.12 -7.45 -5.03
C ARG A 19 -4.52 -6.73 -3.76
N PHE A 20 -3.68 -6.82 -2.75
CA PHE A 20 -3.78 -6.04 -1.52
C PHE A 20 -2.64 -5.03 -1.48
N THR A 21 -2.95 -3.74 -1.54
CA THR A 21 -1.94 -2.67 -1.47
C THR A 21 -2.07 -1.89 -0.18
N LEU A 22 -0.98 -1.78 0.57
CA LEU A 22 -0.95 -1.01 1.80
C LEU A 22 -0.59 0.44 1.51
N LEU A 23 -1.54 1.34 1.76
CA LEU A 23 -1.40 2.78 1.59
C LEU A 23 -1.34 3.46 2.96
N ASP A 24 -0.74 4.65 3.02
CA ASP A 24 -0.63 5.42 4.26
C ASP A 24 -1.97 5.60 4.96
N LYS A 25 -3.02 5.87 4.18
CA LYS A 25 -4.38 6.09 4.68
C LYS A 25 -4.93 4.86 5.41
N ASN A 26 -4.50 3.66 5.04
CA ASN A 26 -4.93 2.42 5.68
C ASN A 26 -4.34 2.26 7.09
N LEU A 27 -3.18 2.86 7.35
CA LEU A 27 -2.42 2.66 8.58
C LEU A 27 -2.58 3.81 9.58
N ARG A 28 -2.96 5.02 9.12
CA ARG A 28 -3.05 6.25 9.94
C ARG A 28 -3.84 6.11 11.23
N ASN A 29 -4.90 5.31 11.24
CA ASN A 29 -5.78 5.13 12.38
C ASN A 29 -5.65 3.72 12.99
N THR A 30 -4.48 3.10 12.86
CA THR A 30 -4.20 1.75 13.36
C THR A 30 -2.99 1.76 14.28
N VAL A 31 -2.78 0.67 15.02
CA VAL A 31 -1.55 0.43 15.80
C VAL A 31 -0.27 0.44 14.95
N TYR A 32 -0.42 0.35 13.63
CA TYR A 32 0.68 0.35 12.67
C TYR A 32 1.00 1.74 12.10
N ALA A 33 0.36 2.81 12.59
CA ALA A 33 0.66 4.18 12.18
C ALA A 33 2.15 4.57 12.32
N PRO A 34 2.88 4.14 13.37
CA PRO A 34 4.33 4.41 13.48
C PRO A 34 5.14 3.75 12.36
N PHE A 35 4.62 2.65 11.78
CA PHE A 35 5.32 1.86 10.77
C PHE A 35 4.95 2.24 9.33
N ILE A 36 4.32 3.40 9.13
CA ILE A 36 3.84 3.83 7.81
C ILE A 36 4.97 3.86 6.79
N ASP A 37 6.15 4.34 7.16
CA ASP A 37 7.25 4.44 6.21
C ASP A 37 7.89 3.07 5.90
N GLU A 38 7.92 2.13 6.85
CA GLU A 38 8.30 0.74 6.56
C GLU A 38 7.22 -0.01 5.79
N LEU A 39 5.94 0.28 5.98
CA LEU A 39 4.86 -0.51 5.40
C LEU A 39 4.30 0.06 4.09
N ARG A 40 4.62 1.33 3.78
CA ARG A 40 4.18 2.01 2.55
C ARG A 40 4.62 1.21 1.32
N GLY A 41 3.67 0.94 0.43
CA GLY A 41 3.96 0.29 -0.85
C GLY A 41 4.20 -1.21 -0.74
N LEU A 42 3.93 -1.82 0.42
CA LEU A 42 3.78 -3.27 0.54
C LEU A 42 2.57 -3.72 -0.29
N ARG A 43 2.79 -4.65 -1.22
CA ARG A 43 1.73 -5.22 -2.04
C ARG A 43 1.80 -6.75 -2.02
N VAL A 44 0.65 -7.37 -1.81
CA VAL A 44 0.47 -8.83 -1.81
C VAL A 44 -0.48 -9.19 -2.93
N ILE A 45 -0.09 -10.15 -3.77
CA ILE A 45 -0.92 -10.66 -4.87
C ILE A 45 -1.28 -12.11 -4.56
N CYS A 46 -2.57 -12.42 -4.62
CA CYS A 46 -3.14 -13.73 -4.35
C CYS A 46 -3.96 -14.21 -5.55
N LYS A 47 -4.02 -15.51 -5.82
CA LYS A 47 -4.94 -16.05 -6.85
C LYS A 47 -6.38 -16.05 -6.35
N ILE A 48 -7.31 -15.79 -7.27
CA ILE A 48 -8.74 -16.01 -7.06
C ILE A 48 -9.06 -17.49 -7.29
N GLY A 49 -9.79 -18.13 -6.38
CA GLY A 49 -10.42 -19.43 -6.64
C GLY A 49 -9.93 -20.63 -5.81
N LEU A 50 -9.13 -20.42 -4.77
CA LEU A 50 -8.77 -21.48 -3.81
C LEU A 50 -9.40 -21.18 -2.44
N PRO A 51 -9.79 -22.20 -1.65
CA PRO A 51 -10.35 -22.01 -0.30
C PRO A 51 -9.37 -21.30 0.64
N THR A 52 -8.08 -21.38 0.35
CA THR A 52 -7.01 -20.60 0.96
C THR A 52 -6.35 -19.74 -0.12
N PRO A 53 -6.25 -18.40 0.07
CA PRO A 53 -5.60 -17.53 -0.92
C PRO A 53 -4.14 -17.92 -1.06
N GLU A 54 -3.78 -18.48 -2.22
CA GLU A 54 -2.40 -18.78 -2.58
C GLU A 54 -1.69 -17.47 -2.92
N ILE A 55 -0.62 -17.17 -2.19
CA ILE A 55 0.12 -15.93 -2.34
C ILE A 55 1.15 -16.12 -3.43
N ILE A 56 0.94 -15.41 -4.53
CA ILE A 56 1.78 -15.49 -5.72
C ILE A 56 3.06 -14.72 -5.48
N THR A 57 2.92 -13.47 -5.04
CA THR A 57 4.03 -12.53 -4.90
C THR A 57 3.76 -11.54 -3.79
N VAL A 58 4.80 -11.27 -3.00
CA VAL A 58 4.88 -10.12 -2.11
C VAL A 58 5.98 -9.23 -2.64
N TYR A 59 5.68 -7.95 -2.89
CA TYR A 59 6.71 -7.00 -3.24
C TYR A 59 6.59 -5.72 -2.42
N TRP A 60 7.75 -5.13 -2.14
CA TRP A 60 7.89 -4.00 -1.26
C TRP A 60 8.70 -2.92 -1.96
N HIS A 61 8.03 -1.85 -2.37
CA HIS A 61 8.66 -0.81 -3.16
C HIS A 61 9.14 0.34 -2.26
N ASN A 62 10.38 0.25 -1.77
CA ASN A 62 10.96 1.27 -0.86
C ASN A 62 11.25 2.61 -1.56
N LYS A 63 11.27 2.62 -2.91
CA LYS A 63 11.42 3.85 -3.71
C LYS A 63 10.14 4.69 -3.78
N THR A 64 9.01 4.22 -3.25
CA THR A 64 7.76 5.00 -3.18
C THR A 64 7.75 6.01 -2.02
N LYS A 65 8.92 6.54 -1.62
CA LYS A 65 8.98 7.77 -0.83
C LYS A 65 8.34 8.86 -1.68
N ARG A 66 7.18 9.36 -1.27
CA ARG A 66 6.47 10.46 -1.96
C ARG A 66 7.50 11.52 -2.35
N LYS A 67 7.66 11.79 -3.65
CA LYS A 67 8.05 13.14 -4.06
C LYS A 67 6.90 14.01 -3.57
N VAL A 68 7.08 14.64 -2.41
CA VAL A 68 6.22 15.74 -1.97
C VAL A 68 6.09 16.63 -3.19
N ARG A 69 4.88 16.74 -3.76
CA ARG A 69 4.60 17.80 -4.74
C ARG A 69 4.95 19.09 -3.99
N ARG A 70 6.04 19.75 -4.36
CA ARG A 70 6.31 21.12 -3.89
C ARG A 70 5.07 21.90 -4.27
N SER A 71 4.27 22.27 -3.27
CA SER A 71 3.18 23.21 -3.44
C SER A 71 3.78 24.45 -4.08
N ALA A 72 3.35 24.79 -5.29
CA ALA A 72 3.64 26.08 -5.88
C ALA A 72 2.95 27.13 -5.00
N HIS A 73 3.71 27.70 -4.07
CA HIS A 73 3.37 28.90 -3.30
C HIS A 73 4.59 29.83 -3.30
N GLN A 74 5.00 30.15 -4.52
CA GLN A 74 5.89 31.23 -4.94
C GLN A 74 5.40 31.45 -6.38
N PHE A 75 4.68 32.49 -6.75
CA PHE A 75 4.80 33.90 -6.42
C PHE A 75 3.42 34.55 -6.55
N LEU A 76 3.07 35.38 -5.57
CA LEU A 76 2.33 36.63 -5.79
C LEU A 76 2.46 37.39 -4.47
N ASN A 77 3.58 38.10 -4.35
CA ASN A 77 3.71 39.18 -3.40
C ASN A 77 4.34 40.35 -4.16
N ILE A 78 3.51 41.39 -4.25
CA ILE A 78 3.78 42.80 -4.60
C ILE A 78 4.02 43.08 -6.09
#